data_AF-A0A401STI8-F1
#
_entry.id   AF-A0A401STI8-F1
#
_cell.length_a   1.000
_cell.length_b   1.000
_cell.length_c   1.000
_cell.angle_alpha   90.00
_cell.angle_beta   90.00
_cell.angle_gamma   90.00
#
_symmetry.space_group_name_H-M   'P 1'
#
loop_
_entity.id
_entity.type
_entity.pdbx_description
1 polymer ?
#
loop_
_entity_poly.entity_id
_entity_poly.type
_entity_poly.pdbx_seq_one_letter_code
_entity_poly.pdbx_strand_id
1 'polypeptide(L)'
;MILNLLRVEALRVEDMMKRSFSEFHTRKDAKMYEQQIQELAKKLSNMDEVECVGQLSDLEHYYNTVRELLYTRNTLQKSIMESTSAFKALSVGRVLVVKNQCHKNALGVILQVCTDSSNRSFTTLVLSEPRQEDTGKDVEELPVTPTPDYLLANKLFLPEGPCGHVVEKLTAKDIGSITVKTLRINADKIIDDYKKRQIPRFRSVTYHCQRHHVGSTLSGRGETVGGSG
;
A
#
# COMPACT_ATOMS: atom_id res chain seq x y z
N MET A 1 -2.81 -52.63 -4.15
CA MET A 1 -4.16 -52.05 -4.26
C MET A 1 -4.33 -51.27 -5.56
N ILE A 2 -3.41 -50.35 -5.90
CA ILE A 2 -3.44 -49.57 -7.16
C ILE A 2 -3.47 -50.46 -8.42
N LEU A 3 -2.59 -51.46 -8.51
CA LEU A 3 -2.54 -52.39 -9.66
C LEU A 3 -3.82 -53.24 -9.82
N ASN A 4 -4.55 -53.49 -8.72
CA ASN A 4 -5.82 -54.24 -8.78
C ASN A 4 -6.96 -53.37 -9.31
N LEU A 5 -6.95 -52.07 -9.01
CA LEU A 5 -7.95 -51.12 -9.50
C LEU A 5 -7.73 -50.78 -10.97
N LEU A 6 -6.48 -50.69 -11.41
CA LEU A 6 -6.15 -50.49 -12.84
C LEU A 6 -6.60 -51.66 -13.73
N ARG A 7 -6.81 -52.84 -13.15
CA ARG A 7 -7.35 -54.02 -13.86
C ARG A 7 -8.88 -53.98 -13.99
N VAL A 8 -9.55 -53.19 -13.17
CA VAL A 8 -11.02 -53.08 -13.15
C VAL A 8 -11.42 -51.80 -13.87
N GLU A 9 -11.90 -51.91 -15.11
CA GLU A 9 -12.24 -50.75 -15.95
C GLU A 9 -13.34 -49.85 -15.36
N ALA A 10 -14.19 -50.41 -14.49
CA ALA A 10 -15.31 -49.69 -13.88
C ALA A 10 -14.93 -48.75 -12.72
N LEU A 11 -13.70 -48.82 -12.19
CA LEU A 11 -13.30 -48.09 -10.98
C LEU A 11 -11.91 -47.47 -11.11
N ARG A 12 -11.90 -46.14 -11.28
CA ARG A 12 -10.68 -45.34 -11.33
C ARG A 12 -10.11 -45.13 -9.93
N VAL A 13 -8.77 -45.14 -9.82
CA VAL A 13 -8.06 -44.96 -8.53
C VAL A 13 -8.36 -43.58 -7.95
N GLU A 14 -8.51 -42.57 -8.80
CA GLU A 14 -8.85 -41.19 -8.47
C GLU A 14 -10.23 -41.10 -7.79
N ASP A 15 -11.21 -41.86 -8.26
CA ASP A 15 -12.56 -41.86 -7.67
C ASP A 15 -12.58 -42.57 -6.31
N MET A 16 -11.75 -43.60 -6.15
CA MET A 16 -11.54 -44.25 -4.87
C MET A 16 -10.83 -43.31 -3.88
N MET A 17 -9.85 -42.55 -4.34
CA MET A 17 -9.15 -41.55 -3.51
C MET A 17 -10.06 -40.39 -3.13
N LYS A 18 -10.89 -39.87 -4.05
CA LYS A 18 -11.90 -38.84 -3.75
C LYS A 18 -12.92 -39.31 -2.70
N ARG A 19 -13.08 -40.63 -2.51
CA ARG A 19 -13.97 -41.30 -1.56
C ARG A 19 -13.32 -41.78 -0.27
N SER A 20 -12.02 -41.57 -0.11
CA SER A 20 -11.29 -42.02 1.07
C SER A 20 -11.62 -41.18 2.31
N PHE A 21 -11.29 -41.72 3.48
CA PHE A 21 -11.43 -41.02 4.76
C PHE A 21 -10.57 -39.75 4.87
N SER A 22 -9.45 -39.65 4.14
CA SER A 22 -8.62 -38.44 4.14
C SER A 22 -9.33 -37.26 3.47
N GLU A 23 -10.26 -37.53 2.55
CA GLU A 23 -11.10 -36.53 1.87
C GLU A 23 -12.45 -36.31 2.58
N PHE A 24 -12.61 -36.76 3.82
CA PHE A 24 -13.88 -36.58 4.54
C PHE A 24 -14.17 -35.10 4.84
N HIS A 25 -13.15 -34.30 5.16
CA HIS A 25 -13.31 -32.87 5.45
C HIS A 25 -13.73 -32.07 4.21
N THR A 26 -13.11 -32.33 3.05
CA THR A 26 -13.48 -31.71 1.77
C THR A 26 -14.92 -32.04 1.37
N ARG A 27 -15.40 -33.25 1.67
CA ARG A 27 -16.80 -33.66 1.48
C ARG A 27 -17.76 -32.98 2.45
N LYS A 28 -17.38 -32.84 3.72
CA LYS A 28 -18.18 -32.16 4.72
C LYS A 28 -18.42 -30.70 4.32
N ASP A 29 -17.40 -30.06 3.77
CA ASP A 29 -17.44 -28.67 3.35
C ASP A 29 -18.01 -28.48 1.93
N ALA A 30 -18.28 -29.56 1.19
CA ALA A 30 -18.83 -29.50 -0.17
C ALA A 30 -20.11 -28.66 -0.24
N LYS A 31 -21.00 -28.83 0.76
CA LYS A 31 -22.24 -28.05 0.85
C LYS A 31 -21.98 -26.56 1.07
N MET A 32 -20.93 -26.20 1.82
CA MET A 32 -20.53 -24.81 2.02
C MET A 32 -19.99 -24.21 0.72
N TYR A 33 -19.16 -24.96 -0.01
CA TYR A 33 -18.64 -24.51 -1.31
C TYR A 33 -19.76 -24.36 -2.34
N GLU A 34 -20.73 -25.27 -2.37
CA GLU A 34 -21.92 -25.15 -3.23
C GLU A 34 -22.72 -23.88 -2.93
N GLN A 35 -22.94 -23.57 -1.65
CA GLN A 35 -23.61 -22.32 -1.25
C GLN A 35 -22.81 -21.09 -1.68
N GLN A 36 -21.49 -21.09 -1.49
CA GLN A 36 -20.62 -20.00 -1.92
C GLN A 36 -20.65 -19.81 -3.44
N ILE A 37 -20.62 -20.89 -4.22
CA ILE A 37 -20.71 -20.84 -5.69
C ILE A 37 -22.06 -20.25 -6.10
N GLN A 38 -23.15 -20.65 -5.47
CA GLN A 38 -24.48 -20.10 -5.75
C GLN A 38 -24.58 -18.60 -5.39
N GLU A 39 -24.01 -18.18 -4.27
CA GLU A 39 -23.96 -16.77 -3.89
C GLU A 39 -23.12 -15.94 -4.87
N LEU A 40 -21.97 -16.45 -5.29
CA LEU A 40 -21.11 -15.79 -6.27
C LEU A 40 -21.77 -15.72 -7.65
N ALA A 41 -22.44 -16.80 -8.08
CA ALA A 41 -23.19 -16.82 -9.33
C ALA A 41 -24.33 -15.79 -9.32
N LYS A 42 -25.07 -15.67 -8.20
CA LYS A 42 -26.09 -14.63 -8.03
C LYS A 42 -25.51 -13.22 -8.06
N LYS A 43 -24.36 -13.00 -7.41
CA LYS A 43 -23.66 -11.71 -7.45
C LYS A 43 -23.24 -11.36 -8.88
N LEU A 44 -22.73 -12.33 -9.63
CA LEU A 44 -22.30 -12.16 -11.02
C LEU A 44 -23.49 -11.88 -11.95
N SER A 45 -24.62 -12.58 -11.79
CA SER A 45 -25.83 -12.33 -12.58
C SER A 45 -26.51 -10.99 -12.26
N ASN A 46 -26.26 -10.44 -11.08
CA ASN A 46 -26.77 -9.13 -10.68
C ASN A 46 -25.91 -7.96 -11.18
N MET A 47 -24.72 -8.24 -11.73
CA MET A 47 -23.86 -7.21 -12.31
C MET A 47 -24.29 -6.96 -13.76
N ASP A 48 -24.29 -5.69 -14.17
CA ASP A 48 -24.59 -5.32 -15.55
C ASP A 48 -23.48 -5.80 -16.49
N GLU A 49 -23.86 -6.38 -17.63
CA GLU A 49 -22.91 -6.72 -18.69
C GLU A 49 -22.38 -5.43 -19.33
N VAL A 50 -21.06 -5.25 -19.24
CA VAL A 50 -20.40 -4.09 -19.86
C VAL A 50 -20.25 -4.38 -21.36
N GLU A 51 -20.96 -3.63 -22.19
CA GLU A 51 -20.81 -3.70 -23.65
C GLU A 51 -19.42 -3.17 -24.07
N CYS A 52 -18.48 -4.08 -24.30
CA CYS A 52 -17.12 -3.77 -24.76
C CYS A 52 -17.07 -3.43 -26.27
N VAL A 53 -17.98 -2.59 -26.75
CA VAL A 53 -18.07 -2.22 -28.18
C VAL A 53 -17.50 -0.81 -28.38
N GLY A 54 -16.77 -0.60 -29.48
CA GLY A 54 -16.21 0.70 -29.84
C GLY A 54 -15.00 1.08 -28.98
N GLN A 55 -15.10 2.15 -28.19
CA GLN A 55 -13.98 2.69 -27.40
C GLN A 55 -13.57 1.82 -26.19
N LEU A 56 -14.38 0.82 -25.83
CA LEU A 56 -14.12 -0.10 -24.70
C LEU A 56 -13.67 -1.49 -25.15
N SER A 57 -13.33 -1.68 -26.44
CA SER A 57 -12.93 -2.98 -26.97
C SER A 57 -11.63 -3.52 -26.37
N ASP A 58 -10.77 -2.63 -25.87
CA ASP A 58 -9.49 -2.96 -25.24
C ASP A 58 -9.59 -3.12 -23.72
N LEU A 59 -10.78 -2.94 -23.13
CA LEU A 59 -10.98 -2.94 -21.67
C LEU A 59 -10.56 -4.26 -21.02
N GLU A 60 -10.91 -5.40 -21.65
CA GLU A 60 -10.50 -6.72 -21.17
C GLU A 60 -8.98 -6.88 -21.18
N HIS A 61 -8.33 -6.45 -22.27
CA HIS A 61 -6.89 -6.50 -22.40
C HIS A 61 -6.21 -5.60 -21.34
N TYR A 62 -6.69 -4.36 -21.19
CA TYR A 62 -6.24 -3.43 -20.17
C TYR A 62 -6.36 -4.02 -18.76
N TYR A 63 -7.50 -4.62 -18.42
CA TYR A 63 -7.70 -5.26 -17.12
C TYR A 63 -6.69 -6.38 -16.87
N ASN A 64 -6.48 -7.26 -17.86
CA ASN A 64 -5.53 -8.35 -17.77
C ASN A 64 -4.09 -7.85 -17.60
N THR A 65 -3.68 -6.85 -18.37
CA THR A 65 -2.36 -6.22 -18.25
C THR A 65 -2.15 -5.56 -16.89
N VAL A 66 -3.14 -4.82 -16.38
CA VAL A 66 -3.08 -4.19 -15.06
C VAL A 66 -3.00 -5.24 -13.95
N ARG A 67 -3.80 -6.30 -14.05
CA ARG A 67 -3.78 -7.42 -13.10
C ARG A 67 -2.41 -8.09 -13.06
N GLU A 68 -1.81 -8.36 -14.21
CA GLU A 68 -0.48 -8.95 -14.32
C GLU A 68 0.61 -8.03 -13.76
N LEU A 69 0.54 -6.73 -14.07
CA LEU A 69 1.45 -5.72 -13.52
C LEU A 69 1.39 -5.69 -12.00
N LEU A 70 0.19 -5.66 -11.41
CA LEU A 70 0.02 -5.64 -9.96
C LEU A 70 0.50 -6.93 -9.31
N TYR A 71 0.20 -8.08 -9.91
CA TYR A 71 0.67 -9.38 -9.44
C TYR A 71 2.20 -9.45 -9.43
N THR A 72 2.82 -9.09 -10.56
CA THR A 72 4.28 -9.10 -10.73
C THR A 72 4.95 -8.13 -9.77
N ARG A 73 4.43 -6.91 -9.63
CA ARG A 73 4.93 -5.92 -8.67
C ARG A 73 4.87 -6.43 -7.24
N ASN A 74 3.74 -7.00 -6.82
CA ASN A 74 3.57 -7.52 -5.46
C ASN A 74 4.50 -8.69 -5.17
N THR A 75 4.66 -9.60 -6.14
CA THR A 75 5.59 -10.74 -6.02
C THR A 75 7.03 -10.27 -5.91
N LEU A 76 7.44 -9.36 -6.80
CA LEU A 76 8.77 -8.76 -6.79
C LEU A 76 9.04 -8.02 -5.47
N GLN A 77 8.09 -7.23 -4.99
CA GLN A 77 8.20 -6.51 -3.73
C GLN A 77 8.38 -7.47 -2.54
N LYS A 78 7.63 -8.58 -2.47
CA LYS A 78 7.82 -9.59 -1.43
C LYS A 78 9.23 -10.18 -1.48
N SER A 79 9.70 -10.59 -2.65
CA SER A 79 11.05 -11.15 -2.82
C SER A 79 12.16 -10.16 -2.48
N ILE A 80 11.99 -8.87 -2.84
CA ILE A 80 12.93 -7.82 -2.42
C ILE A 80 12.94 -7.69 -0.89
N MET A 81 11.77 -7.67 -0.25
CA MET A 81 11.66 -7.48 1.20
C MET A 81 12.20 -8.67 2.00
N GLU A 82 12.29 -9.85 1.40
CA GLU A 82 12.97 -11.03 1.97
C GLU A 82 14.50 -10.99 1.81
N SER A 83 15.02 -10.14 0.93
CA SER A 83 16.45 -10.05 0.64
C SER A 83 17.26 -9.32 1.73
N THR A 84 18.51 -9.75 1.90
CA THR A 84 19.45 -9.09 2.83
C THR A 84 19.82 -7.67 2.45
N SER A 85 19.80 -7.35 1.16
CA SER A 85 20.03 -6.00 0.65
C SER A 85 18.94 -5.03 1.09
N ALA A 86 17.67 -5.43 1.01
CA ALA A 86 16.56 -4.61 1.47
C ALA A 86 16.65 -4.33 2.98
N PHE A 87 17.11 -5.31 3.77
CA PHE A 87 17.31 -5.09 5.21
C PHE A 87 18.35 -4.02 5.52
N LYS A 88 19.44 -3.96 4.75
CA LYS A 88 20.46 -2.90 4.89
C LYS A 88 19.93 -1.54 4.43
N ALA A 89 19.09 -1.54 3.40
CA ALA A 89 18.49 -0.32 2.88
C ALA A 89 17.46 0.28 3.86
N LEU A 90 16.67 -0.56 4.54
CA LEU A 90 15.61 -0.16 5.48
C LEU A 90 16.18 0.16 6.88
N SER A 91 17.08 1.13 6.94
CA SER A 91 17.64 1.65 8.19
C SER A 91 16.87 2.86 8.70
N VAL A 92 17.03 3.18 9.99
CA VAL A 92 16.53 4.43 10.58
C VAL A 92 17.04 5.63 9.76
N GLY A 93 16.16 6.62 9.55
CA GLY A 93 16.40 7.80 8.72
C GLY A 93 16.20 7.60 7.22
N ARG A 94 15.97 6.38 6.74
CA ARG A 94 15.67 6.12 5.32
C ARG A 94 14.34 6.75 4.92
N VAL A 95 14.33 7.45 3.79
CA VAL A 95 13.10 7.98 3.18
C VAL A 95 12.47 6.90 2.30
N LEU A 96 11.17 6.69 2.48
CA LEU A 96 10.35 5.71 1.78
C LEU A 96 9.13 6.38 1.14
N VAL A 97 8.56 5.72 0.15
CA VAL A 97 7.21 6.02 -0.34
C VAL A 97 6.27 5.00 0.29
N VAL A 98 5.27 5.48 1.01
CA VAL A 98 4.24 4.70 1.69
C VAL A 98 3.00 4.64 0.80
N LYS A 99 2.50 3.43 0.59
CA LYS A 99 1.33 3.13 -0.22
C LYS A 99 0.41 2.22 0.58
N ASN A 100 -0.58 2.81 1.23
CA ASN A 100 -1.61 2.12 2.02
C ASN A 100 -2.98 2.74 1.73
N GLN A 101 -4.06 2.18 2.28
CA GLN A 101 -5.42 2.70 2.17
C GLN A 101 -5.51 4.17 2.61
N CYS A 102 -4.78 4.54 3.68
CA CYS A 102 -4.74 5.91 4.19
C CYS A 102 -3.79 6.84 3.43
N HIS A 103 -2.75 6.30 2.78
CA HIS A 103 -1.65 7.09 2.22
C HIS A 103 -1.38 6.72 0.76
N LYS A 104 -1.69 7.63 -0.16
CA LYS A 104 -1.48 7.46 -1.60
C LYS A 104 -0.11 8.01 -2.02
N ASN A 105 0.93 7.17 -1.99
CA ASN A 105 2.31 7.53 -2.32
C ASN A 105 2.86 8.69 -1.47
N ALA A 106 2.61 8.65 -0.16
CA ALA A 106 3.14 9.63 0.78
C ALA A 106 4.60 9.36 1.12
N LEU A 107 5.39 10.41 1.35
CA LEU A 107 6.75 10.23 1.82
C LEU A 107 6.77 9.94 3.32
N GLY A 108 7.59 8.97 3.71
CA GLY A 108 7.78 8.61 5.10
C GLY A 108 9.26 8.43 5.45
N VAL A 109 9.60 8.62 6.72
CA VAL A 109 10.95 8.41 7.25
C VAL A 109 10.92 7.33 8.32
N ILE A 110 11.77 6.30 8.18
CA ILE A 110 11.86 5.24 9.18
C ILE A 110 12.43 5.81 10.49
N LEU A 111 11.69 5.68 11.57
CA LEU A 111 12.13 6.03 12.93
C LEU A 111 12.68 4.81 13.66
N GLN A 112 12.04 3.66 13.52
CA GLN A 112 12.44 2.45 14.21
C GLN A 112 12.13 1.21 13.37
N VAL A 113 13.01 0.22 13.44
CA VAL A 113 12.82 -1.09 12.81
C VAL A 113 12.59 -2.11 13.93
N CYS A 114 11.42 -2.75 13.92
CA CYS A 114 11.07 -3.82 14.84
C CYS A 114 11.01 -5.14 14.08
N THR A 115 11.77 -6.13 14.55
CA THR A 115 11.80 -7.48 13.99
C THR A 115 11.18 -8.43 15.00
N ASP A 116 9.95 -8.85 14.75
CA ASP A 116 9.28 -9.90 15.52
C ASP A 116 9.56 -11.26 14.84
N SER A 117 9.28 -12.37 15.53
CA SER A 117 9.71 -13.74 15.19
C SER A 117 9.41 -14.23 13.75
N SER A 118 8.44 -13.62 13.05
CA SER A 118 8.16 -13.90 11.64
C SER A 118 7.84 -12.68 10.79
N ASN A 119 7.56 -11.52 11.40
CA ASN A 119 7.10 -10.32 10.71
C ASN A 119 7.94 -9.11 11.12
N ARG A 120 8.32 -8.31 10.12
CA ARG A 120 9.04 -7.06 10.33
C ARG A 120 8.09 -5.89 10.20
N SER A 121 8.32 -4.90 11.04
CA SER A 121 7.53 -3.69 11.08
C SER A 121 8.41 -2.47 11.24
N PHE A 122 7.99 -1.37 10.62
CA PHE A 122 8.76 -0.15 10.49
C PHE A 122 7.92 0.99 11.04
N THR A 123 8.29 1.48 12.22
CA THR A 123 7.68 2.70 12.77
C THR A 123 8.18 3.86 11.92
N THR A 124 7.27 4.50 11.19
CA THR A 124 7.58 5.48 10.15
C THR A 124 6.82 6.76 10.43
N LEU A 125 7.51 7.90 10.32
CA LEU A 125 6.90 9.23 10.30
C LEU A 125 6.44 9.51 8.88
N VAL A 126 5.14 9.50 8.62
CA VAL A 126 4.55 9.70 7.29
C VAL A 126 4.03 11.12 7.18
N LEU A 127 4.33 11.76 6.04
CA LEU A 127 3.79 13.06 5.68
C LEU A 127 2.29 12.94 5.38
N SER A 128 1.48 13.77 6.02
CA SER A 128 0.02 13.76 5.83
C SER A 128 -0.52 15.18 5.79
N GLU A 129 -1.78 15.30 5.40
CA GLU A 129 -2.54 16.52 5.69
C GLU A 129 -2.73 16.68 7.21
N PRO A 130 -2.91 17.91 7.71
CA PRO A 130 -3.14 18.13 9.13
C PRO A 130 -4.48 17.50 9.50
N ARG A 131 -4.49 16.69 10.56
CA ARG A 131 -5.70 16.05 11.09
C ARG A 131 -6.73 17.14 11.39
N GLN A 132 -7.79 17.21 10.59
CA GLN A 132 -9.02 17.86 11.03
C GLN A 132 -9.61 16.98 12.14
N GLU A 133 -9.76 17.54 13.33
CA GLU A 133 -10.43 16.88 14.44
C GLU A 133 -11.88 16.58 14.04
N ASP A 134 -12.27 15.31 14.18
CA ASP A 134 -13.64 14.80 14.23
C ASP A 134 -14.69 15.53 13.37
N THR A 135 -14.67 15.25 12.07
CA THR A 135 -15.93 14.95 11.40
C THR A 135 -15.85 13.52 10.97
N GLY A 136 -16.75 12.68 11.49
CA GLY A 136 -17.02 11.32 11.02
C GLY A 136 -17.50 11.33 9.57
N LYS A 137 -16.62 11.74 8.67
CA LYS A 137 -16.67 11.35 7.29
C LYS A 137 -16.09 9.96 7.33
N ASP A 138 -16.98 8.99 7.16
CA ASP A 138 -16.61 7.67 6.66
C ASP A 138 -15.42 7.86 5.72
N VAL A 139 -14.35 7.13 5.98
CA VAL A 139 -13.31 6.96 4.96
C VAL A 139 -14.10 6.37 3.80
N GLU A 140 -14.55 7.20 2.86
CA GLU A 140 -15.10 6.75 1.60
C GLU A 140 -14.07 5.75 1.11
N GLU A 141 -14.45 4.48 1.07
CA GLU A 141 -13.68 3.44 0.42
C GLU A 141 -13.57 3.86 -1.04
N LEU A 142 -12.56 4.68 -1.31
CA LEU A 142 -12.25 5.15 -2.65
C LEU A 142 -12.02 3.92 -3.50
N PRO A 143 -12.50 3.96 -4.75
CA PRO A 143 -12.95 2.78 -5.44
C PRO A 143 -11.83 1.74 -5.55
N VAL A 144 -12.23 0.48 -5.39
CA VAL A 144 -11.41 -0.74 -5.54
C VAL A 144 -10.65 -0.77 -6.88
N THR A 145 -11.04 0.08 -7.83
CA THR A 145 -10.37 0.28 -9.11
C THR A 145 -9.15 1.21 -8.96
N PRO A 146 -7.93 0.70 -9.20
CA PRO A 146 -6.73 1.53 -9.16
C PRO A 146 -6.76 2.56 -10.30
N THR A 147 -6.82 3.84 -9.95
CA THR A 147 -6.67 4.95 -10.90
C THR A 147 -5.31 4.86 -11.61
N PRO A 148 -5.15 5.31 -12.87
CA PRO A 148 -3.85 5.29 -13.57
C PRO A 148 -2.71 5.91 -12.76
N ASP A 149 -2.98 7.00 -12.02
CA ASP A 149 -2.02 7.64 -11.12
C ASP A 149 -1.53 6.70 -10.00
N TYR A 150 -2.43 5.85 -9.49
CA TYR A 150 -2.11 4.84 -8.48
C TYR A 150 -1.31 3.66 -9.06
N LEU A 151 -1.56 3.30 -10.32
CA LEU A 151 -0.87 2.23 -11.04
C LEU A 151 0.58 2.62 -11.35
N LEU A 152 0.77 3.81 -11.91
CA LEU A 152 2.07 4.27 -12.39
C LEU A 152 2.99 4.75 -11.27
N ALA A 153 2.45 5.06 -10.08
CA ALA A 153 3.20 5.52 -8.91
C ALA A 153 4.11 6.75 -9.17
N ASN A 154 3.82 7.52 -10.22
CA ASN A 154 4.63 8.68 -10.61
C ASN A 154 4.30 9.93 -9.80
N LYS A 155 3.08 10.00 -9.25
CA LYS A 155 2.62 11.15 -8.46
C LYS A 155 2.82 10.85 -6.98
N LEU A 156 3.75 11.59 -6.37
CA LEU A 156 3.91 11.63 -4.91
C LEU A 156 2.84 12.54 -4.30
N PHE A 157 2.40 12.19 -3.10
CA PHE A 157 1.55 13.08 -2.32
C PHE A 157 2.34 14.33 -1.93
N LEU A 158 1.76 15.49 -2.23
CA LEU A 158 2.28 16.81 -1.89
C LEU A 158 1.20 17.53 -1.08
N PRO A 159 1.47 17.91 0.18
CA PRO A 159 0.48 18.64 0.97
C PRO A 159 0.28 20.04 0.38
N GLU A 160 -0.95 20.36 -0.01
CA GLU A 160 -1.32 21.69 -0.53
C GLU A 160 -1.47 22.73 0.61
N GLY A 161 -1.63 22.26 1.85
CA GLY A 161 -1.81 23.06 3.08
C GLY A 161 -0.67 22.93 4.11
N PRO A 162 -0.90 23.34 5.38
CA PRO A 162 0.10 23.18 6.43
C PRO A 162 0.44 21.69 6.61
N CYS A 163 1.73 21.34 6.55
CA CYS A 163 2.15 19.95 6.58
C CYS A 163 1.83 19.28 7.93
N GLY A 164 0.99 18.25 7.88
CA GLY A 164 0.76 17.32 8.98
C GLY A 164 1.77 16.17 8.96
N HIS A 165 1.78 15.40 10.05
CA HIS A 165 2.52 14.15 10.11
C HIS A 165 1.82 13.16 11.01
N VAL A 166 2.00 11.88 10.71
CA VAL A 166 1.49 10.77 11.50
C VAL A 166 2.60 9.75 11.70
N VAL A 167 2.71 9.21 12.91
CA VAL A 167 3.62 8.10 13.20
C VAL A 167 2.81 6.80 13.16
N GLU A 168 3.12 5.94 12.19
CA GLU A 168 2.42 4.68 11.97
C GLU A 168 3.40 3.51 11.87
N LYS A 169 2.94 2.34 12.30
CA LYS A 169 3.70 1.08 12.21
C LYS A 169 3.37 0.41 10.88
N LEU A 170 4.32 0.44 9.95
CA LEU A 170 4.15 -0.08 8.59
C LEU A 170 4.70 -1.50 8.45
N THR A 171 4.10 -2.29 7.58
CA THR A 171 4.60 -3.61 7.16
C THR A 171 5.23 -3.52 5.77
N ALA A 172 5.88 -4.61 5.33
CA ALA A 172 6.47 -4.70 4.00
C ALA A 172 5.48 -4.43 2.85
N LYS A 173 4.17 -4.67 3.07
CA LYS A 173 3.11 -4.43 2.07
C LYS A 173 2.81 -2.95 1.88
N ASP A 174 3.00 -2.15 2.93
CA ASP A 174 2.67 -0.72 2.93
C ASP A 174 3.79 0.14 2.32
N ILE A 175 4.95 -0.45 2.02
CA ILE A 175 6.11 0.23 1.44
C ILE A 175 6.00 0.18 -0.09
N GLY A 176 5.69 1.30 -0.74
CA GLY A 176 5.61 1.38 -2.20
C GLY A 176 6.97 1.37 -2.89
N SER A 177 7.95 2.11 -2.38
CA SER A 177 9.33 2.13 -2.89
C SER A 177 10.31 2.67 -1.86
N ILE A 178 11.57 2.19 -1.93
CA ILE A 178 12.67 2.65 -1.07
C ILE A 178 13.48 3.69 -1.83
N THR A 179 13.70 4.87 -1.25
CA THR A 179 14.53 5.91 -1.88
C THR A 179 15.99 5.80 -1.44
N VAL A 180 16.89 6.42 -2.21
CA VAL A 180 18.32 6.48 -1.87
C VAL A 180 18.60 7.51 -0.75
N LYS A 181 17.66 8.43 -0.48
CA LYS A 181 17.85 9.51 0.48
C LYS A 181 17.73 9.01 1.92
N THR A 182 18.69 9.41 2.75
CA THR A 182 18.67 9.18 4.20
C THR A 182 18.76 10.53 4.89
N LEU A 183 17.86 10.77 5.84
CA LEU A 183 17.86 11.95 6.68
C LEU A 183 18.54 11.64 8.02
N ARG A 184 19.37 12.57 8.48
CA ARG A 184 19.95 12.51 9.82
C ARG A 184 18.91 12.99 10.83
N ILE A 185 18.31 12.06 11.57
CA ILE A 185 17.24 12.34 12.51
C ILE A 185 17.53 11.73 13.89
N ASN A 186 17.03 12.38 14.94
CA ASN A 186 17.01 11.82 16.30
C ASN A 186 15.70 11.05 16.49
N ALA A 187 15.67 9.80 16.04
CA ALA A 187 14.43 9.02 16.01
C ALA A 187 13.81 8.79 17.41
N ASP A 188 14.62 8.50 18.42
CA ASP A 188 14.14 8.26 19.79
C ASP A 188 13.40 9.48 20.35
N LYS A 189 13.95 10.68 20.14
CA LYS A 189 13.32 11.93 20.58
C LYS A 189 11.98 12.17 19.89
N ILE A 190 11.87 11.85 18.61
CA ILE A 190 10.63 12.00 17.84
C ILE A 190 9.58 11.01 18.35
N ILE A 191 9.97 9.76 18.60
CA ILE A 191 9.07 8.73 19.14
C ILE A 191 8.60 9.12 20.55
N ASP A 192 9.50 9.62 21.41
CA ASP A 192 9.15 10.04 22.75
C ASP A 192 8.24 11.27 22.76
N ASP A 193 8.51 12.26 21.91
CA ASP A 193 7.62 13.43 21.73
C ASP A 193 6.24 12.99 21.25
N TYR A 194 6.17 12.08 20.27
CA TYR A 194 4.91 11.52 19.79
C TYR A 194 4.15 10.81 20.91
N LYS A 195 4.82 9.95 21.70
CA LYS A 195 4.19 9.26 22.85
C LYS A 195 3.68 10.24 23.90
N LYS A 196 4.42 11.30 24.20
CA LYS A 196 3.98 12.35 25.13
C LYS A 196 2.71 13.03 24.65
N ARG A 197 2.59 13.32 23.35
CA ARG A 197 1.38 13.92 22.74
C ARG A 197 0.15 13.01 22.76
N GLN A 198 0.33 11.69 22.81
CA GLN A 198 -0.78 10.74 22.97
C GLN A 198 -1.35 10.73 24.39
N ILE A 199 -0.64 11.26 25.37
CA ILE A 199 -1.16 11.42 26.73
C ILE A 199 -2.19 12.56 26.69
N PRO A 200 -3.46 12.34 27.13
CA PRO A 200 -4.55 13.32 26.99
C PRO A 200 -4.22 14.73 27.51
N ARG A 201 -3.34 14.83 28.51
CA ARG A 201 -2.88 16.10 29.11
C ARG A 201 -2.05 16.99 28.18
N PHE A 202 -1.41 16.43 27.15
CA PHE A 202 -0.44 17.15 26.29
C PHE A 202 -0.90 17.32 24.84
N ARG A 203 -2.18 17.03 24.54
CA ARG A 203 -2.72 17.01 23.17
C ARG A 203 -2.73 18.40 22.48
N SER A 204 -2.61 19.49 23.24
CA SER A 204 -2.83 20.87 22.78
C SER A 204 -1.56 21.70 22.51
N VAL A 205 -0.35 21.13 22.49
CA VAL A 205 0.87 21.91 22.19
C VAL A 205 1.14 21.91 20.67
N THR A 206 0.45 22.78 19.95
CA THR A 206 0.67 23.08 18.53
C THR A 206 1.95 23.89 18.35
N TYR A 207 2.95 23.33 17.69
CA TYR A 207 4.09 24.10 17.20
C TYR A 207 3.78 24.59 15.79
N HIS A 208 3.84 25.91 15.57
CA HIS A 208 3.90 26.48 14.23
C HIS A 208 5.18 25.99 13.56
N CYS A 209 5.04 25.32 12.41
CA CYS A 209 6.17 25.05 11.52
C CYS A 209 6.67 26.39 10.98
N GLN A 210 7.68 26.99 11.61
CA GLN A 210 8.33 28.17 11.10
C GLN A 210 8.99 27.80 9.77
N ARG A 211 8.44 28.30 8.67
CA ARG A 211 9.09 28.29 7.35
C ARG A 211 10.43 29.02 7.49
N HIS A 212 11.53 28.28 7.55
CA HIS A 212 12.83 28.86 7.29
C HIS A 212 12.90 29.23 5.80
N HIS A 213 12.69 30.51 5.52
CA HIS A 213 12.93 31.11 4.22
C HIS A 213 14.43 31.05 3.96
N VAL A 214 14.87 30.10 3.13
CA VAL A 214 16.22 30.14 2.56
C VAL A 214 16.19 31.25 1.50
N GLY A 215 16.66 32.43 1.90
CA GLY A 215 16.80 33.57 1.00
C GLY A 215 17.81 33.27 -0.08
N SER A 216 17.34 33.09 -1.31
CA SER A 216 18.15 33.14 -2.53
C SER A 216 18.28 34.61 -2.94
N THR A 217 19.41 35.23 -2.56
CA THR A 217 19.84 36.52 -3.08
C THR A 217 20.34 36.37 -4.52
N LEU A 218 19.43 36.53 -5.48
CA LEU A 218 19.76 36.84 -6.87
C LEU A 218 19.52 38.34 -7.09
N SER A 219 20.60 39.11 -6.87
CA SER A 219 20.67 40.54 -7.19
C SER A 219 20.77 40.70 -8.72
N GLY A 220 19.63 40.88 -9.37
CA GLY A 220 19.53 41.37 -10.74
C GLY A 220 19.54 42.89 -10.73
N ARG A 221 20.68 43.50 -11.11
CA ARG A 221 20.77 44.93 -11.41
C ARG A 221 20.06 45.21 -12.74
N GLY A 222 18.90 45.86 -12.66
CA GLY A 222 18.19 46.46 -13.79
C GLY A 222 18.22 47.99 -13.71
N GLU A 223 18.88 48.59 -14.70
CA GLU A 223 18.58 49.87 -15.38
C GLU A 223 18.37 51.18 -14.60
N THR A 224 19.24 52.15 -14.90
CA THR A 224 18.83 53.54 -15.21
C THR A 224 19.73 54.13 -16.31
N VAL A 225 19.26 54.10 -17.57
CA VAL A 225 19.79 54.99 -18.63
C VAL A 225 18.94 56.25 -18.60
N GLY A 226 19.50 57.31 -18.01
CA GLY A 226 18.95 58.65 -18.07
C GLY A 226 19.24 59.28 -19.42
N GLY A 227 18.19 59.66 -20.15
CA GLY A 227 18.28 60.61 -21.25
C GLY A 227 18.15 62.05 -20.74
N SER A 228 18.81 62.96 -21.45
CA SER A 228 18.53 64.41 -21.65
C SER A 228 19.77 65.27 -21.34
N GLY A 229 20.32 65.91 -22.37
CA GLY A 229 21.40 66.91 -22.28
C GLY A 229 22.37 66.81 -23.45
#